data_AF-A0A7K0V9U8-F1
#
_entry.id   AF-A0A7K0V9U8-F1
#
_cell.length_a   1.000
_cell.length_b   1.000
_cell.length_c   1.000
_cell.angle_alpha   90.00
_cell.angle_beta   90.00
_cell.angle_gamma   90.00
#
_symmetry.space_group_name_H-M   'P 1'
#
loop_
_entity.id
_entity.type
_entity.pdbx_description
1 polymer ?
#
loop_
_entity_poly.entity_id
_entity_poly.type
_entity_poly.pdbx_seq_one_letter_code
_entity_poly.pdbx_strand_id
1 'polypeptide(L)' 'LDISALEKMPKAVRTRVLRMAVYAAGAPQGSISADHVSAIEALVTNWHGQGACDLPGGVKVWRLSGRLSLLAPSSNPT' A
#
# COMPACT_ATOMS: atom_id res chain seq x y z
N LEU A 1 -3.36 0.85 8.18
CA LEU A 1 -2.95 2.26 8.39
C LEU A 1 -4.19 3.15 8.33
N ASP A 2 -4.25 4.24 9.10
CA ASP A 2 -5.37 5.19 9.07
C ASP A 2 -5.27 6.14 7.86
N ILE A 3 -6.34 6.29 7.06
CA ILE A 3 -6.30 7.12 5.85
C ILE A 3 -6.20 8.61 6.20
N SER A 4 -6.99 9.08 7.16
CA SER A 4 -7.01 10.50 7.52
C SER A 4 -5.67 10.97 8.09
N ALA A 5 -4.94 10.11 8.78
CA ALA A 5 -3.57 10.39 9.19
C ALA A 5 -2.61 10.49 7.99
N LEU A 6 -2.72 9.58 7.00
CA LEU A 6 -1.89 9.59 5.81
C LEU A 6 -2.15 10.81 4.91
N GLU A 7 -3.41 11.20 4.72
CA GLU A 7 -3.81 12.35 3.89
C GLU A 7 -3.18 13.67 4.38
N LYS A 8 -3.04 13.83 5.71
CA LYS A 8 -2.44 15.01 6.35
C LYS A 8 -0.92 15.09 6.20
N MET A 9 -0.26 14.01 5.81
CA MET A 9 1.20 14.00 5.62
C MET A 9 1.59 14.68 4.30
N PRO A 10 2.75 15.37 4.24
CA PRO A 10 3.35 15.78 2.97
C PRO A 10 3.57 14.57 2.06
N LYS A 11 3.39 14.76 0.74
CA LYS A 11 3.47 13.67 -0.26
C LYS A 11 4.72 12.81 -0.10
N ALA A 12 5.90 13.41 0.04
CA ALA A 12 7.16 12.68 0.17
C ALA A 12 7.20 11.77 1.41
N VAL A 13 6.64 12.24 2.54
CA VAL A 13 6.55 11.47 3.79
C VAL A 13 5.54 10.33 3.64
N ARG A 14 4.34 10.63 3.13
CA ARG A 14 3.31 9.62 2.87
C ARG A 14 3.84 8.50 1.98
N THR A 15 4.45 8.84 0.85
CA THR A 15 5.04 7.88 -0.08
C THR A 15 6.08 7.00 0.61
N ARG A 16 6.91 7.55 1.50
CA ARG A 16 7.90 6.76 2.24
C ARG A 16 7.24 5.79 3.22
N VAL A 17 6.23 6.24 3.96
CA VAL A 17 5.46 5.39 4.90
C VAL A 17 4.77 4.25 4.14
N LEU A 18 4.13 4.54 3.02
CA LEU A 18 3.46 3.53 2.18
C LEU A 18 4.45 2.47 1.69
N ARG A 19 5.63 2.87 1.19
CA ARG A 19 6.67 1.91 0.79
C ARG A 19 7.13 1.04 1.95
N MET A 20 7.38 1.63 3.12
CA MET A 20 7.80 0.85 4.28
C MET A 20 6.74 -0.17 4.72
N ALA A 21 5.47 0.23 4.69
CA ALA A 21 4.37 -0.68 5.02
C ALA A 21 4.28 -1.87 4.05
N VAL A 22 4.47 -1.62 2.75
CA VAL A 22 4.48 -2.67 1.72
C VAL A 22 5.64 -3.65 1.91
N TYR A 23 6.86 -3.14 2.18
CA TYR A 23 8.00 -4.00 2.48
C TYR A 23 7.81 -4.79 3.77
N ALA A 24 7.27 -4.15 4.82
CA ALA A 24 6.93 -4.83 6.07
C ALA A 24 5.86 -5.92 5.89
N ALA A 25 4.98 -5.78 4.88
CA ALA A 25 4.00 -6.80 4.51
C ALA A 25 4.61 -7.97 3.71
N GLY A 26 5.88 -7.92 3.33
CA GLY A 26 6.60 -9.03 2.67
C GLY A 26 6.91 -8.82 1.19
N ALA A 27 6.74 -7.61 0.65
CA ALA A 27 7.21 -7.34 -0.71
C ALA A 27 8.75 -7.44 -0.81
N PRO A 28 9.32 -8.02 -1.88
CA PRO A 28 10.76 -8.07 -2.10
C PRO A 28 11.38 -6.68 -2.17
N GLN A 29 12.55 -6.49 -1.56
CA GLN A 29 13.18 -5.17 -1.55
C GLN A 29 13.55 -4.72 -2.97
N GLY A 30 13.21 -3.48 -3.33
CA GLY A 30 13.48 -2.90 -4.64
C GLY A 30 12.47 -3.30 -5.74
N SER A 31 11.49 -4.16 -5.47
CA SER A 31 10.49 -4.55 -6.47
C SER A 31 9.36 -3.54 -6.67
N ILE A 32 9.23 -2.54 -5.78
CA ILE A 32 8.16 -1.55 -5.83
C ILE A 32 8.51 -0.42 -6.81
N SER A 33 7.84 -0.43 -7.97
CA SER A 33 7.92 0.60 -9.01
C SER A 33 7.16 1.88 -8.66
N ALA A 34 7.34 2.92 -9.48
CA ALA A 34 6.59 4.17 -9.36
C ALA A 34 5.08 3.97 -9.57
N ASP A 35 4.69 3.06 -10.48
CA ASP A 35 3.28 2.78 -10.77
C ASP A 35 2.58 2.12 -9.59
N HIS A 36 3.26 1.17 -8.92
CA HIS A 36 2.76 0.57 -7.68
C HIS A 36 2.53 1.64 -6.60
N VAL A 37 3.49 2.56 -6.43
CA VAL A 37 3.36 3.65 -5.46
C VAL A 37 2.19 4.57 -5.82
N SER A 38 2.05 4.91 -7.10
CA SER A 38 0.97 5.78 -7.60
C SER A 38 -0.41 5.15 -7.34
N ALA A 39 -0.55 3.84 -7.59
CA ALA A 39 -1.79 3.10 -7.35
C ALA A 39 -2.15 3.11 -5.85
N ILE A 40 -1.18 2.87 -4.96
CA ILE A 40 -1.43 2.92 -3.50
C ILE A 40 -1.74 4.34 -3.03
N GLU A 41 -1.03 5.35 -3.54
CA GLU A 41 -1.32 6.77 -3.23
C GLU A 41 -2.76 7.13 -3.64
N ALA A 42 -3.25 6.66 -4.78
CA ALA A 42 -4.62 6.90 -5.23
C ALA A 42 -5.67 6.33 -4.26
N LEU A 43 -5.40 5.18 -3.62
CA LEU A 43 -6.28 4.63 -2.57
C LEU A 43 -6.41 5.58 -1.36
N VAL A 44 -5.38 6.41 -1.12
CA VAL A 44 -5.37 7.41 -0.06
C VAL A 44 -6.03 8.69 -0.54
N THR A 45 -5.46 9.35 -1.57
CA THR A 45 -5.79 10.74 -1.90
C THR A 45 -6.84 10.92 -2.98
N ASN A 46 -7.14 9.88 -3.77
CA ASN A 46 -8.06 9.96 -4.90
C ASN A 46 -9.07 8.81 -4.89
N TRP A 47 -9.58 8.45 -3.71
CA TRP A 47 -10.48 7.31 -3.58
C TRP A 47 -11.88 7.60 -4.11
N HIS A 48 -12.37 6.70 -4.94
CA HIS A 48 -13.73 6.75 -5.51
C HIS A 48 -14.31 5.34 -5.72
N GLY A 49 -13.87 4.36 -4.92
CA GLY A 49 -14.35 2.97 -4.99
C GLY A 49 -13.43 1.99 -5.74
N GLN A 50 -12.12 2.25 -5.77
CA GLN A 50 -11.16 1.36 -6.44
C GLN A 50 -11.06 -0.02 -5.79
N GLY A 51 -10.67 -1.03 -6.56
CA GLY A 51 -10.37 -2.36 -6.03
C GLY A 51 -9.05 -2.43 -5.26
N ALA A 52 -8.66 -3.66 -4.89
CA ALA A 52 -7.33 -3.91 -4.35
C ALA A 52 -6.23 -3.69 -5.40
N CYS A 53 -5.09 -3.17 -4.97
CA CYS A 53 -3.85 -3.14 -5.73
C CYS A 53 -3.04 -4.39 -5.40
N ASP A 54 -2.77 -5.20 -6.43
CA ASP A 54 -1.82 -6.30 -6.34
C ASP A 54 -0.39 -5.74 -6.47
N LEU A 55 0.48 -6.14 -5.55
CA LEU A 55 1.86 -5.72 -5.49
C LEU A 55 2.81 -6.91 -5.66
N PRO A 56 4.07 -6.65 -6.07
CA PRO A 56 5.10 -7.66 -6.13
C PRO A 56 5.25 -8.46 -4.84
N GLY A 57 5.60 -9.74 -4.99
CA GLY A 57 5.70 -10.67 -3.87
C GLY A 57 4.35 -11.15 -3.35
N GLY A 58 3.24 -10.86 -4.01
CA GLY A 58 1.91 -11.32 -3.61
C GLY A 58 1.27 -10.51 -2.49
N VAL A 59 1.83 -9.35 -2.14
CA VAL A 59 1.20 -8.39 -1.23
C VAL A 59 -0.03 -7.78 -1.91
N LYS A 60 -1.15 -7.67 -1.20
CA LYS A 60 -2.32 -6.93 -1.68
C LYS A 60 -2.61 -5.75 -0.78
N VAL A 61 -2.99 -4.62 -1.37
CA VAL A 61 -3.33 -3.40 -0.63
C VAL A 61 -4.70 -2.90 -1.06
N TRP A 62 -5.56 -2.57 -0.12
CA TRP A 62 -6.87 -1.99 -0.42
C TRP A 62 -7.30 -1.03 0.68
N ARG A 63 -8.29 -0.19 0.36
CA ARG A 63 -8.95 0.66 1.34
C ARG A 63 -10.22 -0.01 1.84
N LEU A 64 -10.39 -0.08 3.15
CA LEU A 64 -11.58 -0.60 3.80
C LEU A 64 -11.92 0.27 5.02
N SER A 65 -13.13 0.80 5.07
CA SER A 65 -13.67 1.55 6.23
C SER A 65 -12.71 2.63 6.77
N GLY A 66 -12.14 3.44 5.87
CA GLY A 66 -11.22 4.54 6.24
C GLY A 66 -9.80 4.09 6.62
N ARG A 67 -9.45 2.82 6.40
CA ARG A 67 -8.12 2.28 6.63
C ARG A 67 -7.52 1.72 5.35
N LEU A 68 -6.21 1.86 5.21
CA LEU A 68 -5.42 1.15 4.22
C LEU A 68 -4.99 -0.19 4.84
N SER A 69 -5.49 -1.28 4.28
CA SER A 69 -5.22 -2.66 4.70
C SER A 69 -4.20 -3.29 3.75
N LEU A 70 -3.30 -4.08 4.31
CA LEU A 70 -2.30 -4.84 3.57
C LEU A 70 -2.44 -6.32 3.94
N LEU A 71 -2.46 -7.19 2.94
CA LEU A 71 -2.37 -8.63 3.10
C LEU A 71 -0.96 -9.07 2.71
N ALA A 72 -0.29 -9.75 3.63
CA ALA A 72 0.96 -10.42 3.33
C ALA A 72 0.69 -11.60 2.37
N PRO A 73 1.63 -11.95 1.47
CA PRO A 73 1.48 -13.14 0.68
C PRO A 73 1.27 -14.35 1.57
N SER A 74 0.37 -15.24 1.17
CA SER A 74 0.26 -16.56 1.79
C SER A 74 1.54 -17.33 1.48
N SER A 75 2.57 -17.18 2.33
CA SER A 75 3.71 -18.09 2.32
C SER A 75 3.16 -19.46 2.70
N ASN A 76 3.11 -20.40 1.74
CA ASN A 76 3.08 -21.80 2.14
C ASN A 76 4.39 -22.06 2.90
N PRO A 77 4.38 -22.39 4.20
CA PRO A 77 5.60 -22.87 4.83
C PRO A 77 5.94 -24.19 4.14
N THR A 78 7.11 -24.24 3.51
CA THR A 78 7.68 -25.50 3.01
C THR A 78 8.31 -26.24 4.18
#